data_AF-A0A1N6KPR9-F1
#
_entry.id   AF-A0A1N6KPR9-F1
#
_cell.length_a   1.000
_cell.length_b   1.000
_cell.length_c   1.000
_cell.angle_alpha   90.00
_cell.angle_beta   90.00
_cell.angle_gamma   90.00
#
_symmetry.space_group_name_H-M   'P 1'
#
loop_
_entity.id
_entity.type
_entity.pdbx_description
1 polymer ?
#
loop_
_entity_poly.entity_id
_entity_poly.type
_entity_poly.pdbx_seq_one_letter_code
_entity_poly.pdbx_strand_id
1 'polypeptide(L)'
;MRVPRFSLRGLMVLIALLAVSLSAWVTLNRSIGRGGRLYARARSLAAMGRSAREYAAEFQACNNPKPPLCRCCHLEYLPGRVEANATKRRVTVHTQYIRQFESIAARLDSMSLQCLHAADRPWVAAPTQSAEWHLASEAISLFGDFRSNAQPF
;
A
#
# COMPACT_ATOMS: atom_id res chain seq x y z
N MET A 1 -41.28 23.40 44.71
CA MET A 1 -40.70 22.80 43.49
C MET A 1 -41.68 21.74 42.97
N ARG A 2 -42.31 21.95 41.81
CA ARG A 2 -43.21 20.94 41.20
C ARG A 2 -42.39 20.03 40.29
N VAL A 3 -42.31 18.75 40.66
CA VAL A 3 -41.70 17.73 39.80
C VAL A 3 -42.68 17.40 38.67
N PRO A 4 -42.29 17.49 37.39
CA PRO A 4 -43.17 17.13 36.29
C PRO A 4 -43.50 15.63 36.37
N ARG A 5 -44.78 15.30 36.49
CA ARG A 5 -45.27 13.92 36.38
C ARG A 5 -45.38 13.57 34.91
N PHE A 6 -44.35 12.92 34.37
CA PHE A 6 -44.43 12.32 33.04
C PHE A 6 -45.46 11.19 33.05
N SER A 7 -46.37 11.19 32.07
CA SER A 7 -47.25 10.05 31.85
C SER A 7 -46.39 8.85 31.42
N LEU A 8 -46.84 7.63 31.74
CA LEU A 8 -46.13 6.40 31.38
C LEU A 8 -45.89 6.32 29.85
N ARG A 9 -46.81 6.86 29.05
CA ARG A 9 -46.67 7.02 27.59
C ARG A 9 -45.57 8.01 27.21
N GLY A 10 -45.48 9.15 27.89
CA GLY A 10 -44.41 10.14 27.69
C GLY A 10 -43.02 9.56 28.03
N LEU A 11 -42.93 8.77 29.10
CA LEU A 11 -41.71 8.04 29.46
C LEU A 11 -41.30 7.06 28.35
N MET A 12 -42.24 6.28 27.82
CA MET A 12 -41.96 5.31 26.75
C MET A 12 -41.47 5.97 25.45
N VAL A 13 -42.09 7.08 25.04
CA VAL A 13 -41.66 7.84 23.85
C VAL A 13 -40.25 8.39 24.05
N LEU A 14 -39.94 8.90 25.25
CA LEU A 14 -38.62 9.46 25.55
C LEU A 14 -37.53 8.37 25.57
N ILE A 15 -37.82 7.19 26.13
CA ILE A 15 -36.93 6.02 26.07
C ILE A 15 -36.71 5.56 24.62
N ALA A 16 -37.76 5.50 23.80
CA ALA A 16 -37.64 5.11 22.39
C ALA A 16 -36.75 6.08 21.59
N LEU A 17 -36.92 7.39 21.77
CA LEU A 17 -36.10 8.42 21.11
C LEU A 17 -34.63 8.36 21.54
N LEU A 18 -34.37 8.14 22.83
CA LEU A 18 -33.01 7.93 23.35
C LEU A 18 -32.38 6.68 22.75
N ALA A 19 -33.10 5.56 22.68
CA ALA A 19 -32.61 4.31 22.11
C ALA A 19 -32.23 4.46 20.62
N VAL A 20 -33.07 5.13 19.83
CA VAL A 20 -32.77 5.43 18.42
C VAL A 20 -31.53 6.31 18.30
N SER A 21 -31.42 7.36 19.12
CA SER A 21 -30.28 8.28 19.11
C SER A 21 -28.96 7.59 19.47
N LEU A 22 -28.97 6.71 20.47
CA LEU A 22 -27.81 5.88 20.87
C LEU A 22 -27.38 4.93 19.75
N SER A 23 -28.35 4.26 19.11
CA SER A 23 -28.04 3.34 17.99
C SER A 23 -27.45 4.07 16.78
N ALA A 24 -27.97 5.26 16.45
CA ALA A 24 -27.45 6.11 15.39
C ALA A 24 -26.03 6.58 15.70
N TRP A 25 -25.77 7.00 16.95
CA TRP A 25 -24.45 7.44 17.39
C TRP A 25 -23.40 6.34 17.34
N VAL A 26 -23.72 5.12 17.80
CA VAL A 26 -22.84 3.95 17.69
C VAL A 26 -22.54 3.61 16.24
N THR A 27 -23.54 3.71 15.36
CA THR A 27 -23.38 3.42 13.93
C THR A 27 -22.49 4.46 13.25
N LEU A 28 -22.67 5.74 13.58
CA LEU A 28 -21.84 6.84 13.11
C LEU A 28 -20.37 6.65 13.54
N ASN A 29 -20.13 6.37 14.83
CA ASN A 29 -18.79 6.12 15.35
C ASN A 29 -18.11 4.91 14.71
N ARG A 30 -18.85 3.83 14.47
CA ARG A 30 -18.33 2.66 13.73
C ARG A 30 -17.95 3.02 12.29
N SER A 31 -18.76 3.83 11.62
CA SER A 31 -18.49 4.31 10.26
C SER A 31 -17.23 5.17 10.21
N ILE A 32 -17.11 6.15 11.12
CA ILE A 32 -15.92 7.02 11.22
C ILE A 32 -14.66 6.20 11.52
N GLY A 33 -14.73 5.28 12.48
CA GLY A 33 -13.60 4.41 12.85
C GLY A 33 -13.21 3.43 11.73
N ARG A 34 -14.16 2.98 10.90
CA ARG A 34 -13.85 2.22 9.69
C ARG A 34 -13.16 3.09 8.65
N GLY A 35 -13.69 4.29 8.38
CA GLY A 35 -13.11 5.23 7.43
C GLY A 35 -11.66 5.57 7.78
N GLY A 36 -11.39 5.96 9.03
CA GLY A 36 -10.03 6.29 9.49
C GLY A 36 -9.02 5.14 9.31
N ARG A 37 -9.45 3.89 9.58
CA ARG A 37 -8.60 2.71 9.34
C ARG A 37 -8.31 2.49 7.86
N LEU A 38 -9.29 2.70 6.98
CA LEU A 38 -9.11 2.56 5.53
C LEU A 38 -8.19 3.65 4.96
N TYR A 39 -8.30 4.89 5.45
CA TYR A 39 -7.36 5.97 5.11
C TYR A 39 -5.92 5.63 5.50
N ALA A 40 -5.71 5.09 6.71
CA ALA A 40 -4.39 4.66 7.14
C ALA A 40 -3.82 3.53 6.27
N ARG A 41 -4.65 2.53 5.92
CA ARG A 41 -4.30 1.43 5.00
C ARG A 41 -3.90 1.97 3.63
N ALA A 42 -4.72 2.84 3.04
CA ALA A 42 -4.43 3.46 1.74
C ALA A 42 -3.08 4.18 1.74
N ARG A 43 -2.78 4.96 2.78
CA ARG A 43 -1.52 5.68 2.91
C ARG A 43 -0.31 4.74 2.99
N SER A 44 -0.43 3.65 3.74
CA SER A 44 0.62 2.62 3.83
C SER A 44 0.88 1.94 2.49
N LEU A 45 -0.17 1.52 1.79
CA LEU A 45 -0.08 0.91 0.45
C LEU A 45 0.57 1.85 -0.57
N ALA A 46 0.17 3.13 -0.58
CA ALA A 46 0.76 4.13 -1.44
C ALA A 46 2.24 4.43 -1.11
N ALA A 47 2.64 4.31 0.16
CA ALA A 47 4.06 4.43 0.55
C ALA A 47 4.88 3.26 -0.02
N MET A 48 4.41 2.02 0.13
CA MET A 48 5.07 0.85 -0.46
C MET A 48 5.12 0.94 -1.99
N GLY A 49 4.04 1.40 -2.64
CA GLY A 49 4.01 1.59 -4.09
C GLY A 49 5.04 2.62 -4.56
N ARG A 50 5.23 3.73 -3.83
CA ARG A 50 6.29 4.70 -4.11
C ARG A 50 7.68 4.10 -3.99
N SER A 51 7.97 3.36 -2.93
CA SER A 51 9.28 2.69 -2.77
C SER A 51 9.55 1.69 -3.90
N ALA A 52 8.54 0.92 -4.34
CA ALA A 52 8.69 0.04 -5.50
C ALA A 52 9.08 0.82 -6.77
N ARG A 53 8.47 1.99 -7.03
CA ARG A 53 8.87 2.84 -8.17
C ARG A 53 10.27 3.43 -8.03
N GLU A 54 10.68 3.79 -6.81
CA GLU A 54 12.05 4.25 -6.54
C GLU A 54 13.07 3.18 -6.91
N TYR A 55 12.83 1.91 -6.51
CA TYR A 55 13.68 0.79 -6.94
C TYR A 55 13.67 0.58 -8.46
N ALA A 56 12.52 0.65 -9.11
CA ALA A 56 12.46 0.58 -10.58
C ALA A 56 13.31 1.68 -11.25
N ALA A 57 13.25 2.91 -10.74
CA ALA A 57 14.04 4.03 -11.24
C ALA A 57 15.55 3.81 -11.01
N GLU A 58 15.96 3.23 -9.90
CA GLU A 58 17.36 2.85 -9.65
C GLU A 58 17.87 1.86 -10.71
N PHE A 59 17.08 0.84 -11.05
CA PHE A 59 17.43 -0.11 -12.11
C PHE A 59 17.49 0.54 -13.49
N GLN A 60 16.57 1.45 -13.81
CA GLN A 60 16.58 2.22 -15.05
C GLN A 60 17.85 3.07 -15.15
N ALA A 61 18.25 3.72 -14.06
CA ALA A 61 19.49 4.50 -14.00
C ALA A 61 20.74 3.62 -14.17
N CYS A 62 20.75 2.40 -13.62
CA CYS A 62 21.84 1.44 -13.81
C CYS A 62 21.95 0.86 -15.23
N ASN A 63 20.90 0.94 -16.05
CA ASN A 63 20.96 0.58 -17.47
C ASN A 63 21.62 1.65 -18.34
N ASN A 64 21.86 2.87 -17.81
CA ASN A 64 22.63 3.88 -18.51
C ASN A 64 24.13 3.57 -18.42
N PRO A 65 24.88 3.60 -19.53
CA PRO A 65 26.30 3.18 -19.59
C PRO A 65 27.30 4.14 -18.93
N LYS A 66 26.84 5.06 -18.07
CA LYS A 66 27.65 6.21 -17.62
C LYS A 66 28.37 6.08 -16.27
N PRO A 67 27.88 5.35 -15.25
CA PRO A 67 28.65 5.21 -14.02
C PRO A 67 29.53 3.94 -14.01
N PRO A 68 30.79 4.03 -13.55
CA PRO A 68 31.73 2.90 -13.46
C PRO A 68 31.31 1.83 -12.43
N LEU A 69 30.37 2.16 -11.54
CA LEU A 69 29.81 1.29 -10.51
C LEU A 69 28.28 1.39 -10.55
N CYS A 70 27.60 0.28 -10.83
CA CYS A 70 26.16 0.20 -10.59
C CYS A 70 25.93 -0.18 -9.13
N ARG A 71 25.25 0.71 -8.39
CA ARG A 71 24.94 0.53 -6.97
C ARG A 71 24.04 -0.69 -6.70
N CYS A 72 23.29 -1.15 -7.70
CA CYS A 72 22.35 -2.26 -7.57
C CYS A 72 23.01 -3.63 -7.76
N CYS A 73 24.12 -3.74 -8.48
CA CYS A 73 24.74 -5.04 -8.78
C CYS A 73 26.26 -5.08 -8.59
N HIS A 74 26.88 -4.01 -8.09
CA HIS A 74 28.29 -3.92 -7.67
C HIS A 74 29.34 -4.39 -8.69
N LEU A 75 28.92 -4.72 -9.91
CA LEU A 75 29.79 -5.22 -10.97
C LEU A 75 30.57 -4.05 -11.59
N GLU A 76 31.89 -4.09 -11.39
CA GLU A 76 32.87 -3.25 -12.08
C GLU A 76 32.71 -3.32 -13.59
N TYR A 77 32.85 -2.17 -14.23
CA TYR A 77 32.84 -2.04 -15.68
C TYR A 77 34.17 -2.56 -16.25
N LEU A 78 34.22 -3.82 -16.70
CA LEU A 78 35.41 -4.43 -17.31
C LEU A 78 35.42 -4.22 -18.85
N PRO A 79 36.45 -3.60 -19.43
CA PRO A 79 36.51 -3.34 -20.88
C PRO A 79 36.76 -4.61 -21.73
N GLY A 80 36.03 -4.80 -22.85
CA GLY A 80 36.33 -5.81 -23.89
C GLY A 80 35.13 -6.62 -24.45
N ARG A 81 35.34 -7.70 -25.22
CA ARG A 81 34.22 -8.55 -25.76
C ARG A 81 33.40 -9.29 -24.68
N VAL A 82 33.96 -9.47 -23.50
CA VAL A 82 33.26 -10.03 -22.33
C VAL A 82 32.19 -9.05 -21.80
N GLU A 83 32.37 -7.76 -22.08
CA GLU A 83 31.52 -6.63 -21.72
C GLU A 83 30.16 -6.68 -22.41
N ALA A 84 30.08 -7.06 -23.69
CA ALA A 84 28.81 -7.08 -24.42
C ALA A 84 27.85 -8.16 -23.89
N ASN A 85 28.37 -9.36 -23.57
CA ASN A 85 27.57 -10.45 -23.03
C ASN A 85 27.19 -10.22 -21.57
N ALA A 86 28.11 -9.69 -20.75
CA ALA A 86 27.82 -9.33 -19.36
C ALA A 86 26.81 -8.17 -19.27
N THR A 87 26.95 -7.15 -20.12
CA THR A 87 26.02 -6.02 -20.22
C THR A 87 24.65 -6.47 -20.72
N LYS A 88 24.58 -7.33 -21.73
CA LYS A 88 23.29 -7.88 -22.22
C LYS A 88 22.56 -8.68 -21.14
N ARG A 89 23.27 -9.53 -20.39
CA ARG A 89 22.71 -10.26 -19.23
C ARG A 89 22.22 -9.29 -18.15
N ARG A 90 23.01 -8.28 -17.79
CA ARG A 90 22.64 -7.25 -16.81
C ARG A 90 21.38 -6.50 -17.22
N VAL A 91 21.31 -5.99 -18.45
CA VAL A 91 20.14 -5.28 -18.98
C VAL A 91 18.91 -6.17 -18.94
N THR A 92 19.04 -7.47 -19.25
CA THR A 92 17.91 -8.41 -19.22
C THR A 92 17.37 -8.57 -17.80
N VAL A 93 18.26 -8.81 -16.83
CA VAL A 93 17.90 -8.97 -15.41
C VAL A 93 17.31 -7.67 -14.85
N HIS A 94 17.94 -6.52 -15.09
CA HIS A 94 17.42 -5.22 -14.65
C HIS A 94 16.05 -4.93 -15.27
N THR A 95 15.85 -5.19 -16.56
CA THR A 95 14.56 -4.99 -17.23
C THR A 95 13.47 -5.87 -16.61
N GLN A 96 13.81 -7.09 -16.21
CA GLN A 96 12.88 -7.97 -15.50
C GLN A 96 12.50 -7.40 -14.14
N TYR A 97 13.48 -6.96 -13.34
CA TYR A 97 13.22 -6.34 -12.04
C TYR A 97 12.41 -5.04 -12.15
N ILE A 98 12.71 -4.17 -13.12
CA ILE A 98 11.94 -2.95 -13.40
C ILE A 98 10.47 -3.30 -13.59
N ARG A 99 10.17 -4.28 -14.45
CA ARG A 99 8.78 -4.71 -14.71
C ARG A 99 8.11 -5.27 -13.47
N GLN A 100 8.83 -6.03 -12.64
CA GLN A 100 8.29 -6.56 -11.39
C GLN A 100 7.96 -5.45 -10.40
N PHE A 101 8.87 -4.50 -10.20
CA PHE A 101 8.66 -3.36 -9.32
C PHE A 101 7.52 -2.46 -9.80
N GLU A 102 7.45 -2.15 -11.10
CA GLU A 102 6.34 -1.38 -11.69
C GLU A 102 5.00 -2.10 -11.54
N SER A 103 4.96 -3.41 -11.76
CA SER A 103 3.77 -4.24 -11.56
C SER A 103 3.27 -4.22 -10.12
N ILE A 104 4.18 -4.39 -9.15
CA ILE A 104 3.85 -4.33 -7.72
C ILE A 104 3.37 -2.93 -7.35
N ALA A 105 4.03 -1.87 -7.82
CA ALA A 105 3.62 -0.50 -7.58
C ALA A 105 2.18 -0.25 -8.06
N ALA A 106 1.87 -0.64 -9.31
CA ALA A 106 0.54 -0.46 -9.88
C ALA A 106 -0.55 -1.21 -9.08
N ARG A 107 -0.26 -2.43 -8.63
CA ARG A 107 -1.19 -3.21 -7.78
C ARG A 107 -1.41 -2.54 -6.43
N LEU A 108 -0.34 -2.03 -5.79
CA LEU A 108 -0.42 -1.31 -4.52
C LEU A 108 -1.21 0.00 -4.65
N ASP A 109 -1.03 0.74 -5.74
CA ASP A 109 -1.79 1.97 -6.01
C ASP A 109 -3.27 1.69 -6.22
N SER A 110 -3.60 0.68 -7.04
CA SER A 110 -4.98 0.26 -7.28
C SER A 110 -5.67 -0.10 -5.97
N MET A 111 -4.98 -0.85 -5.09
CA MET A 111 -5.54 -1.25 -3.81
C MET A 111 -5.63 -0.08 -2.82
N SER A 112 -4.68 0.86 -2.86
CA SER A 112 -4.73 2.12 -2.11
C SER A 112 -5.97 2.94 -2.50
N LEU A 113 -6.24 3.09 -3.79
CA LEU A 113 -7.42 3.78 -4.31
C LEU A 113 -8.73 3.07 -3.89
N GLN A 114 -8.76 1.74 -3.93
CA GLN A 114 -9.91 0.97 -3.43
C GLN A 114 -10.17 1.23 -1.94
N CYS A 115 -9.12 1.31 -1.12
CA CYS A 115 -9.23 1.67 0.29
C CYS A 115 -9.77 3.10 0.48
N LEU A 116 -9.31 4.08 -0.30
CA LEU A 116 -9.84 5.44 -0.26
C LEU A 116 -11.32 5.48 -0.66
N HIS A 117 -11.68 4.83 -1.77
CA HIS A 117 -13.08 4.75 -2.21
C HIS A 117 -13.99 4.08 -1.18
N ALA A 118 -13.52 3.02 -0.51
CA ALA A 118 -14.27 2.35 0.55
C ALA A 118 -14.31 3.15 1.86
N ALA A 119 -13.37 4.09 2.07
CA ALA A 119 -13.39 4.99 3.22
C ALA A 119 -14.50 6.04 3.07
N ASP A 120 -14.68 6.57 1.87
CA ASP A 120 -15.71 7.57 1.56
C ASP A 120 -17.11 6.95 1.40
N ARG A 121 -17.17 5.67 1.01
CA ARG A 121 -18.42 4.95 0.74
C ARG A 121 -18.51 3.70 1.62
N PRO A 122 -19.15 3.76 2.79
CA PRO A 122 -19.15 2.66 3.76
C PRO A 122 -19.84 1.38 3.24
N TRP A 123 -20.69 1.47 2.22
CA TRP A 123 -21.32 0.30 1.59
C TRP A 123 -20.42 -0.39 0.56
N VAL A 124 -19.32 0.22 0.14
CA VAL A 124 -18.36 -0.38 -0.80
C VAL A 124 -17.48 -1.37 -0.05
N ALA A 125 -17.26 -2.53 -0.66
CA ALA A 125 -16.33 -3.53 -0.15
C ALA A 125 -14.89 -2.99 -0.19
N ALA A 126 -14.18 -3.10 0.92
CA ALA A 126 -12.75 -2.81 0.96
C ALA A 126 -11.95 -4.07 0.58
N PRO A 127 -10.71 -3.93 0.11
CA PRO A 127 -9.78 -5.04 -0.06
C PRO A 127 -9.68 -5.88 1.21
N THR A 128 -9.66 -7.20 1.06
CA THR A 128 -9.47 -8.11 2.18
C THR A 128 -8.07 -7.91 2.75
N GLN A 129 -7.95 -8.00 4.08
CA GLN A 129 -6.66 -7.83 4.73
C GLN A 129 -5.65 -8.91 4.28
N SER A 130 -6.12 -10.13 3.96
CA SER A 130 -5.28 -11.20 3.41
C SER A 130 -4.65 -10.85 2.08
N ALA A 131 -5.40 -10.24 1.14
CA ALA A 131 -4.87 -9.82 -0.15
C ALA A 131 -3.82 -8.72 0.01
N GLU A 132 -4.03 -7.80 0.96
CA GLU A 132 -3.04 -6.77 1.28
C GLU A 132 -1.75 -7.36 1.84
N TRP A 133 -1.85 -8.28 2.80
CA TRP A 133 -0.69 -8.96 3.37
C TRP A 133 0.08 -9.74 2.32
N HIS A 134 -0.62 -10.42 1.42
CA HIS A 134 0.02 -11.16 0.34
C HIS A 134 0.83 -10.23 -0.57
N LEU A 135 0.23 -9.11 -1.01
CA LEU A 135 0.91 -8.14 -1.86
C LEU A 135 2.06 -7.44 -1.14
N ALA A 136 1.89 -7.12 0.14
CA ALA A 136 2.96 -6.54 0.96
C ALA A 136 4.12 -7.54 1.15
N SER A 137 3.84 -8.83 1.38
CA SER A 137 4.86 -9.87 1.48
C SER A 137 5.62 -10.06 0.17
N GLU A 138 4.92 -9.99 -0.97
CA GLU A 138 5.52 -10.06 -2.31
C GLU A 138 6.47 -8.88 -2.54
N ALA A 139 6.03 -7.67 -2.18
CA ALA A 139 6.87 -6.46 -2.24
C ALA A 139 8.10 -6.58 -1.32
N ILE A 140 7.92 -7.00 -0.07
CA ILE A 140 9.01 -7.17 0.90
C ILE A 140 10.01 -8.22 0.43
N SER A 141 9.55 -9.34 -0.12
CA SER A 141 10.42 -10.37 -0.69
C SER A 141 11.25 -9.79 -1.83
N LEU A 142 10.62 -9.05 -2.75
CA LEU A 142 11.32 -8.43 -3.86
C LEU A 142 12.34 -7.37 -3.40
N PHE A 143 12.03 -6.60 -2.35
CA PHE A 143 12.98 -5.68 -1.73
C PHE A 143 14.15 -6.42 -1.04
N GLY A 144 13.87 -7.58 -0.44
CA GLY A 144 14.88 -8.45 0.15
C GLY A 144 15.83 -9.04 -0.89
N ASP A 145 15.28 -9.53 -2.00
CA ASP A 145 16.04 -10.03 -3.15
C ASP A 145 16.90 -8.91 -3.75
N PHE A 146 16.37 -7.70 -3.85
CA PHE A 146 17.17 -6.53 -4.25
C PHE A 146 18.35 -6.30 -3.32
N ARG A 147 18.11 -6.24 -2.01
CA ARG A 147 19.16 -5.92 -1.02
C ARG A 147 20.24 -7.00 -0.96
N SER A 148 19.85 -8.27 -1.07
CA SER A 148 20.78 -9.40 -1.06
C SER A 148 21.62 -9.48 -2.35
N ASN A 149 21.01 -9.22 -3.51
CA ASN A 149 21.75 -9.14 -4.78
C ASN A 149 22.64 -7.87 -4.90
N ALA A 150 22.35 -6.84 -4.11
CA ALA A 150 23.16 -5.62 -4.05
C ALA A 150 24.35 -5.72 -3.09
N GLN A 151 24.48 -6.76 -2.27
CA GLN A 151 25.69 -6.95 -1.45
C GLN A 151 26.78 -7.66 -2.25
N PRO A 152 28.00 -7.09 -2.34
CA PRO A 152 29.10 -7.74 -3.04
C PRO A 152 29.56 -8.99 -2.28
N PHE A 153 29.83 -10.06 -3.01
CA PHE A 153 30.75 -11.11 -2.57
C PHE A 153 32.18 -10.54 -2.48
#